data_AF-A0A7X4C1C1-F1
#
_entry.id   AF-A0A7X4C1C1-F1
#
_cell.length_a   1.000
_cell.length_b   1.000
_cell.length_c   1.000
_cell.angle_alpha   90.00
_cell.angle_beta   90.00
_cell.angle_gamma   90.00
#
_symmetry.space_group_name_H-M   'P 1'
#
loop_
_entity.id
_entity.type
_entity.pdbx_description
1 polymer ?
#
loop_
_entity_poly.entity_id
_entity_poly.type
_entity_poly.pdbx_seq_one_letter_code
_entity_poly.pdbx_strand_id
1 'polypeptide(L)' 'MFHRESGYYKTTYKGDMAFYPLPVGRWSVALIGVLFLVVVPLFLDPYYLSILCLIAIAIVGALGLNILLGYTG' A
#
# COMPACT_ATOMS: atom_id res chain seq x y z
N MET A 1 -0.61 8.13 15.87
CA MET A 1 0.83 7.85 16.09
C MET A 1 0.92 6.81 17.21
N PHE A 2 0.85 5.52 16.88
CA PHE A 2 1.07 4.48 17.89
C PHE A 2 2.58 4.41 18.14
N HIS A 3 3.02 4.54 19.39
CA HIS A 3 4.43 4.52 19.84
C HIS A 3 5.06 3.12 19.71
N ARG A 4 5.01 2.51 18.52
CA ARG A 4 5.44 1.12 18.25
C ARG A 4 6.91 1.02 17.86
N GLU A 5 7.60 2.15 17.74
CA GLU A 5 9.02 2.22 17.36
C GLU A 5 9.95 2.16 18.57
N SER A 6 9.44 2.34 19.79
CA SER A 6 10.22 2.19 21.02
C SER A 6 10.75 0.75 21.14
N GLY A 7 12.07 0.59 21.06
CA GLY A 7 12.76 -0.71 21.14
C GLY A 7 13.28 -1.26 19.80
N TYR A 8 13.01 -0.59 18.67
CA TYR A 8 13.58 -0.97 17.36
C TYR A 8 14.81 -0.10 17.04
N TYR A 9 16.00 -0.60 17.39
CA TYR A 9 17.25 0.10 17.12
C TYR A 9 17.68 -0.09 15.65
N LYS A 10 17.80 1.01 14.94
CA LYS A 10 18.30 1.07 13.56
C LYS A 10 19.81 1.19 13.60
N THR A 11 20.53 0.19 13.10
CA THR A 11 22.01 0.16 13.13
C THR A 11 22.65 0.58 11.81
N THR A 12 21.85 0.77 10.74
CA THR A 12 22.35 1.09 9.41
C THR A 12 21.50 2.16 8.73
N TYR A 13 22.13 3.10 8.02
CA TYR A 13 21.47 4.19 7.31
C TYR A 13 20.49 3.69 6.22
N LYS A 14 20.85 2.60 5.55
CA LYS A 14 19.97 1.93 4.57
C LYS A 14 18.69 1.40 5.20
N GLY A 15 18.74 0.99 6.47
CA GLY A 15 17.58 0.53 7.21
C GLY A 15 16.59 1.65 7.54
N ASP A 16 17.06 2.89 7.65
CA ASP A 16 16.20 4.07 7.90
C ASP A 16 15.56 4.65 6.66
N MET A 17 16.16 4.46 5.49
CA MET A 17 15.56 4.86 4.20
C MET A 17 14.43 3.93 3.72
N ALA A 18 14.06 2.90 4.49
CA ALA A 18 13.01 1.98 4.10
C ALA A 18 11.62 2.62 4.22
N PHE A 19 10.80 2.49 3.18
CA PHE A 19 9.39 2.94 3.15
C PHE A 19 8.56 2.45 4.34
N TYR A 20 8.83 1.22 4.81
CA TYR A 20 8.18 0.65 5.99
C TYR A 20 9.24 0.21 7.01
N PRO A 21 9.57 1.07 7.99
CA PRO A 21 10.64 0.82 8.94
C PRO A 21 10.32 -0.29 9.94
N LEU A 22 9.04 -0.50 10.29
CA LEU A 22 8.62 -1.58 11.16
C LEU A 22 8.31 -2.86 10.37
N PRO A 23 8.69 -4.04 10.88
CA PRO A 23 8.31 -5.32 10.27
C PRO A 23 6.79 -5.51 10.24
N VAL A 24 6.08 -5.09 11.29
CA VAL A 24 4.62 -5.19 11.37
C VAL A 24 3.95 -4.40 10.23
N GLY A 25 4.47 -3.21 9.91
CA GLY A 25 3.99 -2.41 8.79
C GLY A 25 4.21 -3.10 7.44
N ARG A 26 5.36 -3.74 7.26
CA ARG A 26 5.65 -4.55 6.05
C ARG A 26 4.67 -5.71 5.91
N TRP A 27 4.41 -6.44 6.99
CA TRP A 27 3.47 -7.57 6.99
C TRP A 27 2.02 -7.12 6.77
N SER A 28 1.59 -6.00 7.34
CA SER A 28 0.23 -5.49 7.12
C SER A 28 -0.02 -5.09 5.67
N VAL A 29 0.94 -4.41 5.04
CA VAL A 29 0.82 -4.01 3.63
C VAL A 29 0.86 -5.23 2.71
N ALA A 30 1.73 -6.20 3.01
CA ALA A 30 1.78 -7.47 2.27
C ALA A 30 0.46 -8.24 2.40
N LEU A 31 -0.11 -8.32 3.60
CA LEU A 31 -1.38 -9.00 3.85
C LEU A 31 -2.53 -8.33 3.10
N ILE A 32 -2.63 -6.99 3.15
CA ILE A 32 -3.62 -6.23 2.39
C ILE A 32 -3.46 -6.46 0.88
N GLY A 33 -2.22 -6.43 0.37
CA GLY A 33 -1.93 -6.70 -1.03
C GLY A 33 -2.35 -8.09 -1.48
N VAL A 34 -2.06 -9.12 -0.69
CA VAL A 34 -2.48 -10.50 -0.96
C VAL A 34 -4.00 -10.63 -0.92
N LEU A 35 -4.66 -10.01 0.06
CA LEU A 35 -6.11 -10.03 0.18
C LEU A 35 -6.76 -9.39 -1.05
N PHE A 36 -6.24 -8.24 -1.50
CA PHE A 36 -6.80 -7.52 -2.64
C PHE A 36 -6.50 -8.19 -3.99
N LEU A 37 -5.33 -8.81 -4.17
CA LEU A 37 -4.94 -9.44 -5.44
C LEU A 37 -5.39 -10.89 -5.58
N VAL A 38 -5.58 -11.63 -4.49
CA VAL A 38 -5.88 -13.07 -4.54
C VAL A 38 -7.32 -13.35 -4.14
N VAL A 39 -7.81 -12.75 -3.05
CA VAL A 39 -9.15 -13.04 -2.55
C VAL A 39 -10.21 -12.35 -3.41
N VAL A 40 -10.00 -11.09 -3.77
CA VAL A 40 -10.99 -10.35 -4.57
C VAL A 40 -11.33 -11.02 -5.91
N PRO A 41 -10.37 -11.45 -6.76
CA PRO A 41 -10.73 -12.08 -8.04
C PRO A 41 -11.31 -13.49 -7.91
N LEU A 42 -11.06 -14.20 -6.81
CA LEU A 42 -11.57 -15.56 -6.61
C LEU A 42 -13.02 -15.60 -6.09
N PHE A 43 -13.48 -14.53 -5.43
CA PHE A 43 -14.78 -14.50 -4.75
C PHE A 43 -15.78 -13.48 -5.32
N LEU A 44 -15.36 -12.54 -6.19
CA LEU A 44 -16.28 -11.55 -6.78
C LEU A 44 -16.83 -11.98 -8.14
N ASP A 45 -18.11 -11.66 -8.36
CA ASP A 45 -18.76 -11.75 -9.66
C ASP A 45 -18.09 -10.86 -10.72
N PRO A 46 -18.10 -11.26 -12.01
CA PRO A 46 -17.41 -10.55 -13.09
C PRO A 46 -17.89 -9.10 -13.28
N TYR A 47 -19.15 -8.81 -12.92
CA TYR A 47 -19.67 -7.44 -12.94
C TYR A 47 -18.91 -6.53 -11.96
N TYR A 48 -18.73 -6.96 -10.72
CA TYR A 48 -18.00 -6.18 -9.72
C TYR A 48 -16.51 -6.11 -10.02
N LEU A 49 -15.94 -7.17 -10.62
CA LEU A 49 -14.55 -7.17 -11.06
C LEU A 49 -14.26 -6.09 -12.12
N SER A 50 -15.20 -5.88 -13.05
CA SER A 50 -15.09 -4.83 -14.08
C SER A 50 -15.09 -3.43 -13.47
N ILE A 51 -16.01 -3.16 -12.52
CA ILE A 51 -16.07 -1.89 -11.79
C ILE A 51 -14.79 -1.65 -10.99
N LEU A 52 -14.31 -2.67 -10.28
CA LEU A 52 -13.06 -2.60 -9.51
C LEU A 52 -11.87 -2.25 -10.41
N CYS A 53 -11.81 -2.83 -11.62
CA CYS A 53 -10.76 -2.53 -12.59
C CYS A 53 -10.79 -1.07 -13.04
N LEU A 54 -11.97 -0.52 -13.34
CA LEU A 54 -12.14 0.90 -13.68
C LEU A 54 -11.70 1.82 -12.53
N ILE A 55 -12.07 1.48 -11.28
CA ILE A 55 -11.64 2.22 -10.09
C ILE A 55 -10.12 2.15 -9.94
N ALA A 56 -9.51 0.98 -10.10
CA ALA A 56 -8.06 0.81 -9.99
C ALA A 56 -7.30 1.67 -11.01
N ILE A 57 -7.78 1.75 -12.25
CA ILE A 57 -7.22 2.62 -13.30
C ILE A 57 -7.31 4.09 -12.88
N ALA A 58 -8.46 4.53 -12.35
CA ALA A 58 -8.64 5.90 -11.87
C ALA A 58 -7.70 6.24 -10.70
N ILE A 59 -7.50 5.30 -9.76
CA ILE A 59 -6.55 5.46 -8.64
C ILE A 59 -5.12 5.64 -9.17
N VAL A 60 -4.70 4.84 -10.15
CA VAL A 60 -3.36 4.98 -10.75
C VAL A 60 -3.17 6.37 -11.37
N GLY A 61 -4.19 6.88 -12.07
CA GLY A 61 -4.18 8.25 -12.62
C GLY A 61 -4.08 9.32 -11.54
N ALA A 62 -4.86 9.18 -10.47
CA ALA A 62 -4.84 10.11 -9.33
C ALA A 62 -3.49 10.11 -8.61
N LEU A 63 -2.88 8.94 -8.41
CA LEU A 63 -1.54 8.82 -7.83
C LEU A 63 -0.48 9.47 -8.73
N GLY A 64 -0.55 9.24 -10.04
CA GLY A 64 0.35 9.89 -11.00
C GLY A 64 0.27 11.41 -10.94
N LEU A 65 -0.95 11.96 -10.91
CA LEU A 65 -1.19 13.39 -10.77
C LEU A 65 -0.63 13.93 -9.43
N ASN A 66 -0.84 13.20 -8.34
CA ASN A 66 -0.34 13.59 -7.01
C ASN A 66 1.20 13.67 -6.97
N ILE A 67 1.89 12.76 -7.66
CA ILE A 67 3.35 12.80 -7.81
C ILE A 67 3.79 14.00 -8.65
N LEU A 68 3.12 14.30 -9.76
CA LEU A 68 3.41 15.44 -10.64
C LEU A 68 3.23 16.79 -9.94
N LEU A 69 2.19 16.90 -9.11
CA LEU A 69 1.90 18.10 -8.33
C LEU A 69 2.75 18.22 -7.06
N GLY A 70 3.54 17.20 -6.72
CA GLY A 70 4.47 17.24 -5.59
C GLY A 70 3.83 16.97 -4.23
N TYR A 71 2.82 16.09 -4.16
CA TYR A 71 2.09 15.73 -2.94
C TYR A 71 1.38 16.90 -2.23
N THR A 72 1.26 18.07 -2.87
CA THR A 72 0.43 19.18 -2.39
C THR A 72 -1.02 18.97 -2.84
N GLY A 73 -1.64 17.89 -2.36
CA GLY A 73 -3.03 17.53 -2.69
C GLY A 73 -3.98 18.73 -2.71
#